data_AF-A0A5A7NAG8-F1
#
_entry.id   AF-A0A5A7NAG8-F1
#
_cell.length_a   1.000
_cell.length_b   1.000
_cell.length_c   1.000
_cell.angle_alpha   90.00
_cell.angle_beta   90.00
_cell.angle_gamma   90.00
#
_symmetry.space_group_name_H-M   'P 1'
#
loop_
_entity.id
_entity.type
_entity.pdbx_description
1 polymer ?
#
loop_
_entity_poly.entity_id
_entity_poly.type
_entity_poly.pdbx_seq_one_letter_code
_entity_poly.pdbx_strand_id
1 'polypeptide(L)' 'MEYRIVNRILSMDDDFFEGVRALLIEKDHKPHWSPARLADIDPKGIEAHFADLGPRELILS' A
#
# COMPACT_ATOMS: atom_id res chain seq x y z
N MET A 1 0.12 -13.59 4.60
CA MET A 1 -0.13 -12.18 5.01
C MET A 1 0.48 -11.18 4.03
N GLU A 2 1.78 -11.22 3.77
CA GLU A 2 2.44 -10.29 2.82
C GLU A 2 1.78 -10.23 1.44
N TYR A 3 1.37 -11.39 0.89
CA TYR A 3 0.65 -11.45 -0.39
C TYR A 3 -0.65 -10.61 -0.42
N ARG A 4 -1.36 -10.53 0.71
CA ARG A 4 -2.58 -9.73 0.84
C ARG A 4 -2.27 -8.24 0.77
N ILE A 5 -1.23 -7.83 1.49
CA ILE A 5 -0.76 -6.45 1.56
C ILE A 5 -0.34 -5.98 0.17
N VAL A 6 0.52 -6.75 -0.53
CA VAL A 6 1.01 -6.39 -1.87
C VAL A 6 -0.14 -6.28 -2.88
N ASN A 7 -1.12 -7.18 -2.85
CA ASN A 7 -2.29 -7.09 -3.73
C ASN A 7 -3.14 -5.84 -3.48
N ARG A 8 -3.28 -5.42 -2.22
CA ARG A 8 -4.08 -4.26 -1.86
C ARG A 8 -3.37 -2.94 -2.10
N ILE A 9 -2.08 -2.85 -1.81
CA ILE A 9 -1.28 -1.66 -2.11
C ILE A 9 -1.38 -1.30 -3.60
N LEU A 10 -1.37 -2.30 -4.49
CA LEU A 10 -1.49 -2.07 -5.94
C LEU A 10 -2.88 -1.64 -6.41
N SER A 11 -3.92 -1.79 -5.59
CA SER A 11 -5.32 -1.55 -5.98
C SER A 11 -6.04 -0.48 -5.17
N MET A 12 -5.54 -0.15 -3.98
CA MET A 12 -6.18 0.77 -3.03
C MET A 12 -5.33 2.02 -2.76
N ASP A 13 -4.00 1.96 -2.91
CA ASP A 13 -3.09 3.01 -2.45
C ASP A 13 -2.28 3.62 -3.60
N ASP A 14 -2.36 4.93 -3.76
CA ASP A 14 -1.55 5.68 -4.71
C ASP A 14 -0.10 5.86 -4.22
N ASP A 15 0.13 5.75 -2.91
CA ASP A 15 1.41 6.02 -2.26
C ASP A 15 2.52 5.07 -2.73
N PHE A 16 2.22 3.84 -3.13
CA PHE A 16 3.26 2.97 -3.70
C PHE A 16 3.83 3.54 -5.00
N PHE A 17 2.97 4.01 -5.89
CA PHE A 17 3.39 4.62 -7.16
C PHE A 17 4.10 5.95 -6.91
N GLU A 18 3.65 6.72 -5.93
CA GLU A 18 4.30 7.97 -5.52
C GLU A 18 5.72 7.73 -4.99
N GLY A 19 5.91 6.69 -4.18
CA GLY A 19 7.23 6.30 -3.70
C GLY A 19 8.16 5.91 -4.85
N VAL A 20 7.65 5.15 -5.82
CA VAL A 20 8.40 4.81 -7.05
C VAL A 20 8.72 6.06 -7.87
N ARG A 21 7.77 6.99 -8.03
CA ARG A 21 7.99 8.26 -8.73
C ARG A 21 9.12 9.06 -8.10
N ALA A 22 9.02 9.31 -6.80
CA ALA A 22 9.96 10.14 -6.04
C ALA A 22 11.36 9.52 -5.94
N LEU A 23 11.46 8.20 -5.80
CA LEU A 23 12.73 7.52 -5.58
C LEU A 23 13.42 7.05 -6.88
N LEU A 24 12.67 6.52 -7.84
CA LEU A 24 13.23 5.80 -8.99
C LEU A 24 13.04 6.54 -10.31
N ILE A 25 11.92 7.25 -10.49
CA ILE A 25 11.61 7.95 -11.74
C ILE A 25 12.26 9.35 -11.72
N GLU A 26 11.68 10.28 -10.96
CA GLU A 26 12.13 11.66 -10.87
C GLU A 26 13.37 11.81 -9.99
N LYS A 27 13.53 10.91 -9.01
CA LYS A 27 14.67 10.92 -8.06
C LYS A 27 14.77 12.26 -7.32
N ASP A 28 13.62 12.86 -7.02
CA ASP A 28 13.52 14.12 -6.29
C ASP A 28 13.66 13.94 -4.78
N HIS A 29 13.50 12.70 -4.28
CA HIS A 29 13.43 12.36 -2.86
C HIS A 29 12.34 13.14 -2.10
N LYS A 30 11.26 13.54 -2.78
CA LYS A 30 10.16 14.34 -2.26
C LYS A 30 8.81 13.65 -2.54
N PRO A 31 8.51 12.54 -1.85
CA PRO A 31 7.21 11.91 -1.98
C PRO A 31 6.11 12.74 -1.32
N HIS A 32 4.96 12.83 -1.96
CA HIS A 32 3.74 13.47 -1.47
C HIS A 32 2.76 12.42 -0.92
N TRP A 33 3.06 11.91 0.27
CA TRP A 33 2.25 10.87 0.92
C TRP A 33 0.83 11.34 1.26
N SER A 34 -0.14 10.42 1.13
CA SER A 34 -1.53 10.66 1.47
C SER A 34 -2.10 9.49 2.29
N PRO A 35 -2.37 9.68 3.59
CA PRO A 35 -2.28 10.92 4.35
C PRO A 35 -0.83 11.30 4.73
N ALA A 36 -0.55 12.61 4.76
CA ALA A 36 0.80 13.14 4.96
C ALA A 36 1.37 12.96 6.38
N ARG A 37 0.54 12.61 7.38
CA ARG A 37 0.96 12.45 8.78
C ARG A 37 0.40 11.16 9.36
N LEU A 38 1.21 10.52 10.20
CA LEU A 38 0.83 9.26 10.86
C LEU A 38 -0.46 9.39 11.70
N ALA A 39 -0.68 10.54 12.34
CA ALA A 39 -1.88 10.79 13.15
C ALA A 39 -3.19 10.82 12.33
N ASP A 40 -3.08 10.99 11.02
CA ASP A 40 -4.22 11.06 10.10
C ASP A 40 -4.50 9.69 9.45
N ILE A 41 -3.73 8.64 9.77
CA ILE A 41 -3.96 7.29 9.26
C ILE A 41 -5.18 6.68 9.95
N ASP A 42 -6.17 6.25 9.16
CA ASP A 42 -7.32 5.49 9.65
C ASP A 42 -6.91 4.06 10.01
N PRO A 43 -7.06 3.62 11.28
CA PRO A 43 -6.79 2.24 11.66
C PRO A 43 -7.57 1.20 10.86
N LYS A 44 -8.79 1.54 10.39
CA LYS A 44 -9.58 0.62 9.57
C LYS A 44 -8.98 0.40 8.18
N GLY A 45 -8.31 1.42 7.62
CA GLY A 45 -7.56 1.29 6.38
C GLY A 45 -6.38 0.32 6.53
N ILE A 46 -5.72 0.33 7.69
CA ILE A 46 -4.67 -0.65 8.02
C ILE A 46 -5.27 -2.05 8.09
N GLU A 47 -6.34 -2.26 8.85
CA GLU A 47 -6.98 -3.57 8.97
C GLU A 47 -7.46 -4.11 7.61
N ALA A 48 -7.98 -3.23 6.75
CA ALA A 48 -8.37 -3.58 5.39
C ALA A 48 -7.21 -4.17 4.59
N HIS A 49 -5.95 -3.80 4.83
CA HIS A 49 -4.80 -4.39 4.16
C HIS A 49 -4.55 -5.87 4.52
N PHE A 50 -4.96 -6.30 5.71
CA PHE A 50 -4.74 -7.67 6.23
C PHE A 50 -5.93 -8.61 6.04
N ALA A 51 -7.12 -8.08 5.75
CA ALA A 51 -8.34 -8.85 5.56
C ALA A 51 -8.16 -9.98 4.52
N ASP A 52 -8.95 -11.04 4.63
CA ASP A 52 -8.87 -12.18 3.71
C ASP A 52 -9.09 -11.76 2.24
N LEU A 53 -8.37 -12.38 1.30
CA LEU A 53 -8.56 -12.13 -0.15
C LEU A 53 -9.66 -13.02 -0.77
N GLY A 54 -10.28 -13.89 0.03
CA GLY A 54 -11.28 -14.85 -0.40
C GLY A 54 -10.69 -15.83 -1.41
N PRO A 55 -11.36 -16.04 -2.56
CA PRO A 55 -10.87 -16.95 -3.60
C PRO A 55 -9.50 -16.56 -4.20
N ARG A 56 -9.03 -15.33 -3.98
CA ARG A 56 -7.71 -14.87 -4.45
C ARG A 56 -6.60 -15.10 -3.41
N GLU A 57 -6.86 -15.80 -2.32
CA GLU A 57 -5.83 -16.08 -1.32
C GLU A 57 -4.69 -16.91 -1.92
N LEU A 58 -3.46 -16.63 -1.49
CA LEU A 58 -2.31 -17.44 -1.88
C LEU A 58 -2.40 -18.81 -1.22
N ILE A 59 -2.47 -19.85 -2.05
CA ILE A 59 -2.40 -21.24 -1.63
C ILE A 59 -1.00 -21.75 -1.94
N LEU A 60 -0.27 -22.16 -0.90
CA LEU A 60 1.02 -22.81 -1.03
C LEU A 60 0.77 -24.32 -1.21
N SER A 61 1.31 -24.87 -2.30
CA SER A 61 1.30 -26.30 -2.62
C SER A 61 2.51 -27.01 -2.03
#